data_AF-A0A084EF41-F1
#
_entry.id   AF-A0A084EF41-F1
#
_cell.length_a   1.000
_cell.length_b   1.000
_cell.length_c   1.000
_cell.angle_alpha   90.00
_cell.angle_beta   90.00
_cell.angle_gamma   90.00
#
_symmetry.space_group_name_H-M   'P 1'
#
loop_
_entity.id
_entity.type
_entity.pdbx_description
1 polymer ?
#
loop_
_entity_poly.entity_id
_entity_poly.type
_entity_poly.pdbx_seq_one_letter_code
_entity_poly.pdbx_strand_id
1 'polypeptide(L)'
;MSFFNIPLNCSPKCAAWEDILLHYSDWVNDDEVWEFARESKKLPVLGNFYQHLVLERIISHFCDETGLEIDDLNIFFWINSIDTHLVINDWDICTVDDYWNCVKQNRIH
;
A
#
# COMPACT_ATOMS: atom_id res chain seq x y z
N MET A 1 14.85 1.28 -14.77
CA MET A 1 13.92 0.43 -15.52
C MET A 1 13.68 -0.81 -14.66
N SER A 2 12.42 -1.09 -14.31
CA SER A 2 12.06 -2.29 -13.53
C SER A 2 12.40 -3.54 -14.34
N PHE A 3 13.10 -4.50 -13.74
CA PHE A 3 13.52 -5.73 -14.42
C PHE A 3 12.34 -6.67 -14.68
N PHE A 4 11.27 -6.54 -13.88
CA PHE A 4 10.16 -7.48 -13.84
C PHE A 4 8.84 -6.95 -14.45
N ASN A 5 8.81 -5.70 -14.93
CA ASN A 5 7.57 -5.03 -15.39
C ASN A 5 6.41 -5.14 -14.39
N ILE A 6 6.72 -5.12 -13.09
CA ILE A 6 5.74 -5.29 -12.00
C ILE A 6 4.52 -4.37 -12.14
N PRO A 7 4.67 -3.07 -12.50
CA PRO A 7 3.53 -2.15 -12.58
C PRO A 7 2.43 -2.57 -13.57
N LEU A 8 2.72 -3.42 -14.57
CA LEU A 8 1.72 -3.88 -15.54
C LEU A 8 0.66 -4.80 -14.94
N ASN A 9 0.92 -5.39 -13.77
CA ASN A 9 -0.01 -6.28 -13.07
C ASN A 9 -0.49 -5.69 -11.73
N CYS A 10 -0.52 -4.36 -11.63
CA CYS A 10 -0.98 -3.64 -10.44
C CYS A 10 -2.29 -2.90 -10.71
N SER A 11 -2.99 -2.58 -9.62
CA SER A 11 -4.17 -1.71 -9.66
C SER A 11 -3.80 -0.33 -10.19
N PRO A 12 -4.67 0.33 -10.97
CA PRO A 12 -4.45 1.73 -11.36
C PRO A 12 -4.36 2.67 -10.16
N LYS A 13 -4.90 2.29 -9.00
CA LYS A 13 -4.76 3.03 -7.73
C LYS A 13 -3.33 3.00 -7.18
N CYS A 14 -2.51 2.05 -7.62
CA CYS A 14 -1.14 1.90 -7.16
C CYS A 14 -0.29 3.15 -7.41
N ALA A 15 -0.55 3.89 -8.49
CA ALA A 15 0.14 5.16 -8.75
C ALA A 15 -0.11 6.20 -7.64
N ALA A 16 -1.34 6.32 -7.15
CA ALA A 16 -1.66 7.23 -6.05
C ALA A 16 -1.01 6.79 -4.73
N TRP A 17 -0.92 5.47 -4.51
CA TRP A 17 -0.23 4.90 -3.35
C TRP A 17 1.29 5.12 -3.40
N GLU A 18 1.90 5.01 -4.58
CA GLU A 18 3.29 5.38 -4.80
C GLU A 18 3.55 6.86 -4.53
N ASP A 19 2.64 7.75 -4.96
CA ASP A 19 2.73 9.19 -4.68
C ASP A 19 2.64 9.50 -3.17
N ILE A 20 1.83 8.74 -2.41
CA ILE A 20 1.81 8.82 -0.95
C ILE A 20 3.18 8.41 -0.38
N LEU A 21 3.73 7.27 -0.78
CA LEU A 21 5.02 6.78 -0.28
C LEU A 21 6.20 7.67 -0.68
N LEU A 22 6.12 8.33 -1.83
CA LEU A 22 7.10 9.31 -2.27
C LEU A 22 7.23 10.47 -1.28
N HIS A 23 6.13 10.89 -0.64
CA HIS A 23 6.16 11.92 0.41
C HIS A 23 7.11 11.55 1.56
N TYR A 24 7.14 10.27 1.94
CA TYR A 24 7.97 9.73 3.02
C TYR A 24 9.36 9.27 2.55
N SER A 25 9.65 9.36 1.24
CA SER A 25 10.83 8.74 0.63
C SER A 25 10.94 7.23 0.92
N ASP A 26 9.81 6.53 0.99
CA ASP A 26 9.71 5.12 1.40
C ASP A 26 9.07 4.23 0.32
N TRP A 27 9.66 4.25 -0.89
CA TRP A 27 9.17 3.48 -2.03
C TRP A 27 9.60 2.00 -1.98
N VAL A 28 8.73 1.12 -2.45
CA VAL A 28 9.04 -0.32 -2.60
C VAL A 28 9.90 -0.53 -3.85
N ASN A 29 10.94 -1.35 -3.76
CA ASN A 29 11.83 -1.63 -4.89
C ASN A 29 11.74 -3.09 -5.37
N ASP A 30 12.15 -3.34 -6.61
CA ASP A 30 12.07 -4.66 -7.25
C ASP A 30 12.81 -5.77 -6.48
N ASP A 31 13.95 -5.46 -5.86
CA ASP A 31 14.76 -6.44 -5.11
C ASP A 31 14.02 -6.91 -3.86
N GLU A 32 13.39 -5.98 -3.13
CA GLU A 32 12.55 -6.29 -1.98
C GLU A 32 11.35 -7.16 -2.37
N VAL A 33 10.67 -6.83 -3.48
CA VAL A 33 9.56 -7.65 -4.00
C VAL A 33 10.04 -9.06 -4.31
N TRP A 34 11.22 -9.19 -4.90
CA TRP A 34 11.82 -10.49 -5.22
C TRP A 34 12.16 -11.29 -3.95
N GLU A 35 12.79 -10.65 -2.96
CA GLU A 35 13.11 -11.29 -1.69
C GLU A 35 11.86 -11.73 -0.92
N PHE A 36 10.77 -10.97 -1.01
CA PHE A 36 9.49 -11.39 -0.44
C PHE A 36 8.86 -12.55 -1.23
N ALA A 37 8.86 -12.47 -2.57
CA ALA A 37 8.24 -13.46 -3.44
C ALA A 37 8.97 -14.80 -3.48
N ARG A 38 10.30 -14.83 -3.28
CA ARG A 38 11.10 -16.06 -3.36
C ARG A 38 10.80 -17.07 -2.26
N GLU A 39 10.14 -16.64 -1.18
CA GLU A 39 9.66 -17.52 -0.11
C GLU A 39 8.33 -18.22 -0.47
N SER A 40 7.69 -17.83 -1.57
CA SER A 40 6.41 -18.37 -2.00
C SER A 40 6.50 -19.85 -2.42
N LYS A 41 5.58 -20.66 -1.90
CA LYS A 41 5.42 -22.08 -2.28
C LYS A 41 4.70 -22.29 -3.62
N LYS A 42 4.20 -21.23 -4.24
CA LYS A 42 3.47 -21.22 -5.52
C LYS A 42 4.09 -20.17 -6.45
N LEU A 43 3.84 -20.30 -7.76
CA LEU A 43 4.29 -19.31 -8.74
C LEU A 43 3.78 -17.90 -8.31
N PRO A 44 4.69 -16.97 -7.97
CA PRO A 44 4.29 -15.69 -7.42
C PRO A 44 3.76 -14.74 -8.50
N VAL A 45 2.67 -14.03 -8.21
CA VAL A 45 2.26 -12.86 -8.99
C VAL A 45 2.95 -11.66 -8.38
N LEU A 46 4.09 -11.23 -8.94
CA LEU A 46 4.93 -10.18 -8.36
C LEU A 46 4.17 -8.86 -8.12
N GLY A 47 3.21 -8.52 -9.00
CA GLY A 47 2.34 -7.36 -8.81
C GLY A 47 1.50 -7.42 -7.54
N ASN A 48 1.10 -8.61 -7.08
CA ASN A 48 0.36 -8.74 -5.83
C ASN A 48 1.28 -8.54 -4.62
N PHE A 49 2.51 -9.07 -4.69
CA PHE A 49 3.50 -8.89 -3.64
C PHE A 49 3.95 -7.43 -3.51
N TYR A 50 4.18 -6.77 -4.63
CA TYR A 50 4.47 -5.34 -4.65
C TYR A 50 3.35 -4.52 -4.02
N GLN A 51 2.11 -4.74 -4.44
CA GLN A 51 0.95 -4.04 -3.86
C GLN A 51 0.81 -4.32 -2.36
N HIS A 52 1.09 -5.54 -1.91
CA HIS A 52 1.07 -5.87 -0.49
C HIS A 52 2.05 -5.00 0.32
N LEU A 53 3.31 -4.94 -0.11
CA LEU A 53 4.34 -4.12 0.53
C LEU A 53 3.99 -2.63 0.50
N VAL A 54 3.44 -2.14 -0.62
CA VAL A 54 2.98 -0.75 -0.74
C VAL A 54 1.88 -0.45 0.28
N LEU A 55 0.86 -1.32 0.38
CA LEU A 55 -0.25 -1.12 1.31
C LEU A 55 0.21 -1.21 2.78
N GLU A 56 1.11 -2.14 3.12
CA GLU A 56 1.67 -2.24 4.48
C GLU A 56 2.39 -0.96 4.90
N ARG A 57 3.19 -0.37 4.00
CA ARG A 57 3.88 0.90 4.29
C ARG A 57 2.91 2.06 4.44
N ILE A 58 1.89 2.15 3.58
CA ILE A 58 0.86 3.18 3.71
C ILE A 58 0.16 3.09 5.06
N ILE A 59 -0.19 1.87 5.51
CA ILE A 59 -0.80 1.66 6.82
C ILE A 59 0.15 2.06 7.95
N SER A 60 1.44 1.72 7.84
CA SER A 60 2.45 2.12 8.83
C SER A 60 2.55 3.65 8.95
N HIS A 61 2.72 4.35 7.82
CA HIS A 61 2.77 5.82 7.82
C HIS A 61 1.45 6.45 8.30
N PHE A 62 0.31 5.81 8.02
CA PHE A 62 -0.98 6.25 8.54
C PHE A 62 -1.01 6.21 10.08
N CYS A 63 -0.52 5.12 10.67
CA CYS A 63 -0.40 4.98 12.12
C CYS A 63 0.53 6.06 12.70
N ASP A 64 1.70 6.28 12.07
CA ASP A 64 2.66 7.30 12.49
C ASP A 64 2.07 8.73 12.45
N GLU A 65 1.33 9.07 11.39
CA GLU A 65 0.70 10.39 11.24
C GLU A 65 -0.45 10.65 12.21
N THR A 66 -1.20 9.59 12.56
CA THR A 66 -2.40 9.69 13.41
C THR A 66 -2.10 9.46 14.89
N GLY A 67 -0.99 8.79 15.20
CA GLY A 67 -0.66 8.31 16.54
C GLY A 67 -1.52 7.13 17.01
N LEU A 68 -2.24 6.49 16.09
CA LEU A 68 -3.07 5.31 16.37
C LEU A 68 -2.25 4.03 16.16
N GLU A 69 -2.51 3.02 16.97
CA GLU A 69 -1.98 1.69 16.73
C GLU A 69 -2.83 0.96 15.68
N ILE A 70 -2.25 0.00 14.98
CA ILE A 70 -2.96 -0.76 13.94
C ILE A 70 -4.21 -1.47 14.47
N ASP A 71 -4.19 -1.90 15.74
CA ASP A 71 -5.30 -2.57 16.43
C ASP A 71 -6.49 -1.63 16.73
N ASP A 72 -6.26 -0.31 16.71
CA ASP A 72 -7.30 0.71 16.88
C ASP A 72 -7.99 1.06 15.55
N LEU A 73 -7.51 0.53 14.43
CA LEU A 73 -7.99 0.82 13.09
C LEU A 73 -8.88 -0.31 12.54
N ASN A 74 -10.01 0.05 11.94
CA ASN A 74 -10.77 -0.86 11.09
C ASN A 74 -10.17 -0.86 9.68
N ILE A 75 -9.23 -1.77 9.44
CA ILE A 75 -8.53 -1.90 8.16
C ILE A 75 -9.09 -3.08 7.37
N PHE A 76 -9.50 -2.80 6.14
CA PHE A 76 -9.79 -3.81 5.13
C PHE A 76 -8.93 -3.55 3.91
N PHE A 77 -8.18 -4.56 3.46
CA PHE A 77 -7.56 -4.52 2.14
C PHE A 77 -7.76 -5.83 1.40
N TRP A 78 -7.83 -5.73 0.08
CA TRP A 78 -7.90 -6.87 -0.81
C TRP A 78 -6.99 -6.61 -2.00
N ILE A 79 -6.08 -7.54 -2.27
CA ILE A 79 -5.12 -7.47 -3.37
C ILE A 79 -5.49 -8.50 -4.44
N ASN A 80 -5.71 -8.03 -5.67
CA ASN A 80 -5.94 -8.89 -6.82
C ASN A 80 -5.48 -8.23 -8.13
N SER A 81 -4.16 -8.18 -8.31
CA SER A 81 -3.52 -7.64 -9.52
C SER A 81 -4.09 -6.28 -9.92
N ILE A 82 -4.91 -6.22 -10.96
CA ILE A 82 -5.51 -4.98 -11.49
C ILE A 82 -6.59 -4.37 -10.60
N ASP A 83 -7.11 -5.11 -9.61
CA ASP A 83 -8.17 -4.64 -8.72
C ASP A 83 -7.76 -4.86 -7.26
N THR A 84 -7.30 -3.78 -6.64
CA THR A 84 -6.82 -3.76 -5.27
C THR A 84 -7.51 -2.64 -4.51
N HIS A 85 -7.85 -2.91 -3.25
CA HIS A 85 -8.55 -2.00 -2.36
C HIS A 85 -7.80 -1.84 -1.03
N LEU A 86 -7.82 -0.62 -0.51
CA LEU A 86 -7.40 -0.28 0.85
C LEU A 86 -8.50 0.60 1.45
N VAL A 87 -9.08 0.14 2.55
CA VAL A 87 -10.10 0.85 3.31
C VAL A 87 -9.61 0.98 4.76
N ILE A 88 -9.58 2.21 5.27
CA ILE A 88 -9.17 2.51 6.64
C ILE A 88 -10.32 3.28 7.30
N ASN A 89 -10.86 2.77 8.41
CA ASN A 89 -12.00 3.36 9.13
C ASN A 89 -13.16 3.73 8.18
N ASP A 90 -13.57 2.75 7.38
CA ASP A 90 -14.63 2.85 6.37
C ASP A 90 -14.37 3.84 5.21
N TRP A 91 -13.14 4.33 5.07
CA TRP A 91 -12.71 5.22 3.99
C TRP A 91 -11.89 4.48 2.92
N ASP A 92 -12.39 4.41 1.68
CA ASP A 92 -11.66 3.84 0.55
C ASP A 92 -10.55 4.80 0.08
N ILE A 93 -9.30 4.35 0.18
CA ILE A 93 -8.11 5.13 -0.14
C ILE A 93 -7.76 4.92 -1.62
N CYS A 94 -8.40 5.68 -2.49
CA CYS A 94 -8.22 5.62 -3.94
C CYS A 94 -7.23 6.66 -4.49
N THR A 95 -7.07 7.78 -3.78
CA THR A 95 -6.25 8.92 -4.18
C THR A 95 -5.37 9.42 -3.03
N VAL A 96 -4.38 10.26 -3.36
CA VAL A 96 -3.55 10.95 -2.36
C VAL A 96 -4.41 11.80 -1.43
N ASP A 97 -5.43 12.48 -1.96
CA ASP A 97 -6.35 13.31 -1.17
C ASP A 97 -7.21 12.47 -0.22
N ASP A 98 -7.66 11.27 -0.64
CA ASP A 98 -8.39 10.36 0.24
C ASP A 98 -7.56 9.99 1.47
N TYR A 99 -6.28 9.67 1.25
CA TYR A 99 -5.35 9.36 2.33
C TYR A 99 -5.20 10.51 3.32
N TRP A 100 -4.86 11.72 2.86
CA TRP A 100 -4.64 12.85 3.76
C TRP A 100 -5.92 13.33 4.45
N ASN A 101 -7.06 13.23 3.77
CA ASN A 101 -8.36 13.50 4.39
C ASN A 101 -8.66 12.48 5.49
N CYS A 102 -8.39 11.20 5.24
CA CYS A 102 -8.56 10.15 6.24
C CYS A 102 -7.62 10.36 7.44
N VAL A 103 -6.34 10.66 7.21
CA VAL A 103 -5.37 11.00 8.28
C VAL A 103 -5.90 12.15 9.13
N LYS A 104 -6.33 13.25 8.50
CA LYS A 104 -6.83 14.44 9.21
C LYS A 104 -8.02 14.13 10.11
N GLN A 105 -8.89 13.20 9.72
CA GLN A 105 -10.09 12.84 10.48
C GLN A 105 -9.79 11.90 11.65
N ASN A 106 -8.67 11.17 11.59
CA ASN A 106 -8.29 10.17 12.59
C ASN A 106 -7.13 10.62 13.49
N ARG A 107 -6.51 11.78 13.23
CA ARG A 107 -5.39 12.29 14.01
C ARG A 107 -5.81 12.63 15.44
N ILE A 108 -5.15 12.03 16.42
CA ILE A 108 -5.33 12.37 17.84
C ILE A 108 -4.73 13.76 18.10
N HIS A 109 -5.49 14.63 18.78
CA HIS A 109 -5.06 15.97 19.19
C HIS A 109 -4.37 15.97 20.55
#